data_AF-M2NHF2-F1
#
_entry.id   AF-M2NHF2-F1
#
_cell.length_a   1.000
_cell.length_b   1.000
_cell.length_c   1.000
_cell.angle_alpha   90.00
_cell.angle_beta   90.00
_cell.angle_gamma   90.00
#
_symmetry.space_group_name_H-M   'P 1'
#
loop_
_entity.id
_entity.type
_entity.pdbx_description
1 polymer ?
#
loop_
_entity_poly.entity_id
_entity_poly.type
_entity_poly.pdbx_seq_one_letter_code
_entity_poly.pdbx_strand_id
1 'polypeptide(L)'
;MRHRRPTRTNTVTTYHEETSQATWLPGAEPGIDTAVAPERLPAHFTNLTAACDIQIVDFSDSEIHHVHATNATLDEALMEDRPEGSLCRWVSVNGLDSDVITSLSNNYNLHRLAIEDLIQLHSRTKVDWYTDQAFVVLTLQKLVRLHQHRGQDGKCDCPAMEDSEDGSSSDKDDSAGELAGKAQSRRFSPVSFWSSSKSKRHQDESPIKPIRTLHRYESAQIPEHTAFMEKHSVLADEELAVSVEQVSIFLLADNTIISFFEQSAQDVETPLLTRLDSPETMLRRSCDASLMLQALIDAIVDLAVPVKEAYNKARKELQVDAMTFPDIKTSRKLHIFGEEIDMLQNLFKPIVHLVNALRDHNAEPLPPRNRDGIPAPIYNRSISSDALRRHKTLHRTPTSTATTITITPLAHTYFGDVLDHCITMIQALEQMDASAQNISTLIFNTVGAKNNNLLMIFTVVTVLFVPLTFVSGYFGMNFNSGGGIDHPFAWFWVVAGPVLVGFTALVAVTAGWDWIKDLFVKKGIRRLRRRRGRDRARTGRKV
;
A
#
# COMPACT_ATOMS: atom_id res chain seq x y z
N MET A 1 55.09 17.58 -28.99
CA MET A 1 53.95 18.27 -28.36
C MET A 1 52.81 17.27 -28.17
N ARG A 2 52.52 16.84 -26.93
CA ARG A 2 51.35 16.00 -26.63
C ARG A 2 50.15 16.94 -26.39
N HIS A 3 49.20 16.96 -27.32
CA HIS A 3 47.93 17.65 -27.13
C HIS A 3 47.18 17.01 -25.94
N ARG A 4 47.16 17.70 -24.80
CA ARG A 4 46.23 17.38 -23.71
C ARG A 4 44.82 17.72 -24.21
N ARG A 5 43.93 16.73 -24.25
CA ARG A 5 42.52 16.94 -24.57
C ARG A 5 41.95 17.97 -23.57
N PRO A 6 41.19 18.99 -24.03
CA PRO A 6 40.55 19.93 -23.13
C PRO A 6 39.51 19.17 -22.29
N THR A 7 39.69 19.20 -20.97
CA THR A 7 38.70 18.69 -20.01
C THR A 7 37.45 19.57 -20.10
N ARG A 8 36.30 18.97 -20.44
CA ARG A 8 35.00 19.66 -20.45
C ARG A 8 34.68 20.11 -19.02
N THR A 9 34.72 21.41 -18.76
CA THR A 9 34.52 22.01 -17.43
C THR A 9 33.06 22.07 -16.98
N ASN A 10 32.11 21.71 -17.85
CA ASN A 10 30.66 21.71 -17.55
C ASN A 10 30.08 20.29 -17.35
N THR A 11 30.91 19.28 -17.09
CA THR A 11 30.42 17.93 -16.82
C THR A 11 30.00 17.86 -15.35
N VAL A 12 28.68 17.92 -15.10
CA VAL A 12 28.10 17.63 -13.79
C VAL A 12 28.54 16.22 -13.40
N THR A 13 29.16 16.08 -12.24
CA THR A 13 29.54 14.77 -11.70
C THR A 13 28.27 14.02 -11.35
N THR A 14 28.07 12.83 -11.91
CA THR A 14 26.96 11.96 -11.54
C THR A 14 27.07 11.60 -10.06
N TYR A 15 26.02 11.93 -9.31
CA TYR A 15 25.86 11.43 -7.95
C TYR A 15 25.52 9.93 -8.07
N HIS A 16 26.41 9.09 -7.55
CA HIS A 16 26.13 7.69 -7.31
C HIS A 16 25.99 7.55 -5.81
N GLU A 17 24.78 7.28 -5.34
CA GLU A 17 24.58 6.82 -3.97
C GLU A 17 25.21 5.43 -3.87
N GLU A 18 26.10 5.21 -2.90
CA GLU A 18 26.69 3.90 -2.62
C GLU A 18 25.63 3.00 -1.96
N THR A 19 24.53 2.71 -2.65
CA THR A 19 23.56 1.74 -2.18
C THR A 19 24.24 0.37 -2.19
N SER A 20 24.28 -0.30 -1.04
CA SER A 20 25.04 -1.54 -0.80
C SER A 20 24.55 -2.79 -1.55
N GLN A 21 23.83 -2.63 -2.67
CA GLN A 21 23.40 -3.70 -3.55
C GLN A 21 23.72 -3.30 -4.98
N ALA A 22 24.95 -3.63 -5.41
CA ALA A 22 25.38 -3.54 -6.80
C ALA A 22 24.66 -4.60 -7.65
N THR A 23 23.35 -4.46 -7.85
CA THR A 23 22.56 -5.31 -8.74
C THR A 23 22.57 -4.74 -10.16
N TRP A 24 22.77 -3.43 -10.32
CA TRP A 24 22.70 -2.73 -11.59
C TRP A 24 23.92 -1.83 -11.82
N LEU A 25 24.74 -2.19 -12.81
CA LEU A 25 25.82 -1.35 -13.32
C LEU A 25 25.43 -0.89 -14.74
N PRO A 26 25.40 0.43 -15.01
CA PRO A 26 25.13 0.92 -16.36
C PRO A 26 26.10 0.31 -17.38
N GLY A 27 25.57 -0.41 -18.37
CA GLY A 27 26.36 -1.09 -19.41
C GLY A 27 26.75 -2.55 -19.12
N ALA A 28 26.25 -3.14 -18.03
CA ALA A 28 26.33 -4.59 -17.82
C ALA A 28 25.54 -5.35 -18.91
N GLU A 29 25.97 -6.57 -19.23
CA GLU A 29 25.25 -7.45 -20.15
C GLU A 29 23.90 -7.87 -19.51
N PRO A 30 22.78 -7.80 -20.25
CA PRO A 30 21.47 -8.10 -19.71
C PRO A 30 21.25 -9.62 -19.65
N GLY A 31 20.56 -10.08 -18.61
CA GLY A 31 20.18 -11.47 -18.37
C GLY A 31 21.22 -12.28 -17.62
N ILE A 32 20.76 -13.32 -16.93
CA ILE A 32 21.60 -14.24 -16.17
C ILE A 32 21.69 -15.58 -16.91
N ASP A 33 22.91 -16.00 -17.22
CA ASP A 33 23.19 -17.28 -17.87
C ASP A 33 23.51 -18.37 -16.83
N THR A 34 22.50 -19.16 -16.49
CA THR A 34 22.54 -20.27 -15.52
C THR A 34 23.31 -21.51 -16.02
N ALA A 35 23.65 -21.58 -17.31
CA ALA A 35 24.46 -22.66 -17.86
C ALA A 35 25.97 -22.48 -17.58
N VAL A 36 26.37 -21.31 -17.09
CA VAL A 36 27.78 -20.97 -16.83
C VAL A 36 28.18 -21.44 -15.42
N ALA A 37 29.47 -21.75 -15.25
CA ALA A 37 30.04 -22.10 -13.95
C ALA A 37 29.69 -21.06 -12.86
N PRO A 38 29.43 -21.49 -11.61
CA PRO A 38 28.89 -20.64 -10.55
C PRO A 38 29.75 -19.43 -10.20
N GLU A 39 31.06 -19.50 -10.46
CA GLU A 39 32.01 -18.39 -10.25
C GLU A 39 31.76 -17.16 -11.15
N ARG A 40 31.08 -17.34 -12.29
CA ARG A 40 30.75 -16.24 -13.23
C ARG A 40 29.36 -15.67 -13.01
N LEU A 41 28.57 -16.26 -12.13
CA LEU A 41 27.24 -15.76 -11.80
C LEU A 41 27.34 -14.51 -10.92
N PRO A 42 26.40 -13.57 -11.03
CA PRO A 42 26.39 -12.38 -10.20
C PRO A 42 26.35 -12.72 -8.70
N ALA A 43 27.05 -11.94 -7.87
CA ALA A 43 27.09 -12.16 -6.42
C ALA A 43 25.71 -12.10 -5.76
N HIS A 44 24.80 -11.26 -6.27
CA HIS A 44 23.43 -11.16 -5.75
C HIS A 44 22.58 -12.40 -6.07
N PHE A 45 22.92 -13.16 -7.12
CA PHE A 45 22.28 -14.44 -7.43
C PHE A 45 22.82 -15.54 -6.52
N THR A 46 24.14 -15.64 -6.36
CA THR A 46 24.78 -16.70 -5.56
C THR A 46 24.57 -16.53 -4.04
N ASN A 47 24.26 -15.32 -3.58
CA ASN A 47 23.90 -15.07 -2.18
C ASN A 47 22.44 -15.45 -1.86
N LEU A 48 21.66 -15.85 -2.86
CA LEU A 48 20.25 -16.21 -2.70
C LEU A 48 20.15 -17.64 -2.17
N THR A 49 20.13 -17.78 -0.85
CA THR A 49 20.00 -19.08 -0.18
C THR A 49 18.71 -19.14 0.62
N ALA A 50 17.80 -20.03 0.25
CA ALA A 50 16.56 -20.27 0.98
C ALA A 50 16.23 -21.76 1.03
N ALA A 51 15.60 -22.21 2.11
CA ALA A 51 15.00 -23.54 2.14
C ALA A 51 13.76 -23.52 1.25
N CYS A 52 13.81 -24.28 0.15
CA CYS A 52 12.74 -24.38 -0.82
C CYS A 52 11.85 -25.58 -0.51
N ASP A 53 10.54 -25.34 -0.48
CA ASP A 53 9.50 -26.36 -0.53
C ASP A 53 8.96 -26.38 -1.96
N ILE A 54 9.08 -27.52 -2.65
CA ILE A 54 8.80 -27.64 -4.08
C ILE A 54 7.72 -28.70 -4.27
N GLN A 55 6.64 -28.31 -4.94
CA GLN A 55 5.54 -29.20 -5.29
C GLN A 55 5.48 -29.35 -6.81
N ILE A 56 5.59 -30.58 -7.30
CA ILE A 56 5.41 -30.92 -8.70
C ILE A 56 4.12 -31.71 -8.81
N VAL A 57 3.15 -31.15 -9.53
CA VAL A 57 1.83 -31.72 -9.72
C VAL A 57 1.63 -32.00 -11.20
N ASP A 58 1.61 -33.28 -11.54
CA ASP A 58 1.28 -33.76 -12.87
C ASP A 58 -0.18 -34.19 -12.91
N PHE A 59 -0.94 -33.65 -13.86
CA PHE A 59 -2.38 -33.77 -13.82
C PHE A 59 -3.01 -33.92 -15.21
N SER A 60 -4.03 -34.78 -15.29
CA SER A 60 -4.92 -35.00 -16.42
C SER A 60 -6.37 -34.97 -15.97
N ASP A 61 -7.35 -35.32 -16.81
CA ASP A 61 -8.75 -35.38 -16.36
C ASP A 61 -8.97 -36.57 -15.38
N SER A 62 -8.24 -37.67 -15.61
CA SER A 62 -8.41 -38.93 -14.88
C SER A 62 -7.44 -39.13 -13.72
N GLU A 63 -6.17 -38.71 -13.84
CA GLU A 63 -5.11 -39.05 -12.89
C GLU A 63 -4.32 -37.83 -12.40
N ILE A 64 -3.97 -37.81 -11.11
CA ILE A 64 -3.17 -36.75 -10.50
C ILE A 64 -1.99 -37.40 -9.78
N HIS A 65 -0.82 -36.84 -9.98
CA HIS A 65 0.41 -37.31 -9.34
C HIS A 65 1.08 -36.13 -8.65
N HIS A 66 1.33 -36.28 -7.35
CA HIS A 66 1.95 -35.27 -6.51
C HIS A 66 3.35 -35.74 -6.14
N VAL A 67 4.35 -34.93 -6.44
CA VAL A 67 5.75 -35.15 -6.08
C VAL A 67 6.23 -33.95 -5.30
N HIS A 68 6.60 -34.18 -4.04
CA HIS A 68 7.19 -33.16 -3.19
C HIS A 68 8.71 -33.29 -3.21
N ALA A 69 9.40 -32.18 -3.45
CA ALA A 69 10.83 -32.07 -3.51
C ALA A 69 11.36 -30.93 -2.62
N THR A 70 12.64 -31.01 -2.29
CA THR A 70 13.41 -30.00 -1.56
C THR A 70 14.62 -29.59 -2.39
N ASN A 71 15.42 -28.61 -1.96
CA ASN A 71 16.63 -28.16 -2.68
C ASN A 71 17.52 -29.33 -3.13
N ALA A 72 17.68 -30.37 -2.28
CA ALA A 72 18.58 -31.49 -2.57
C ALA A 72 17.96 -32.58 -3.45
N THR A 73 16.63 -32.75 -3.43
CA THR A 73 15.94 -33.85 -4.13
C THR A 73 15.31 -33.40 -5.46
N LEU A 74 15.40 -32.11 -5.77
CA LEU A 74 14.83 -31.54 -6.99
C LEU A 74 15.41 -32.17 -8.26
N ASP A 75 16.73 -32.32 -8.34
CA ASP A 75 17.38 -32.87 -9.54
C ASP A 75 16.93 -34.31 -9.80
N GLU A 76 16.76 -35.11 -8.74
CA GLU A 76 16.23 -36.47 -8.84
C GLU A 76 14.76 -36.47 -9.34
N ALA A 77 13.94 -35.57 -8.81
CA ALA A 77 12.54 -35.42 -9.22
C ALA A 77 12.39 -34.90 -10.66
N LEU A 78 13.34 -34.11 -11.15
CA LEU A 78 13.36 -33.62 -12.54
C LEU A 78 13.87 -34.65 -13.54
N MET A 79 14.66 -35.64 -13.09
CA MET A 79 15.09 -36.77 -13.92
C MET A 79 13.96 -37.77 -14.19
N GLU A 80 12.92 -37.78 -13.34
CA GLU A 80 11.75 -38.61 -13.58
C GLU A 80 10.90 -38.00 -14.71
N ASP A 81 10.72 -38.79 -15.78
CA ASP A 81 9.90 -38.39 -16.92
C ASP A 81 8.45 -38.15 -16.47
N ARG A 82 7.74 -37.30 -17.21
CA ARG A 82 6.32 -37.05 -16.96
C ARG A 82 5.54 -38.38 -17.02
N PRO A 83 4.69 -38.68 -16.01
CA PRO A 83 3.89 -39.90 -16.01
C PRO A 83 3.08 -40.04 -17.31
N GLU A 84 2.99 -41.27 -17.84
CA GLU A 84 2.24 -41.55 -19.06
C GLU A 84 0.76 -41.16 -18.88
N GLY A 85 0.30 -40.17 -19.64
CA GLY A 85 -1.09 -39.67 -19.59
C GLY A 85 -1.29 -38.33 -18.88
N SER A 86 -0.27 -37.79 -18.21
CA SER A 86 -0.31 -36.44 -17.64
C SER A 86 -0.19 -35.39 -18.75
N LEU A 87 -1.23 -34.56 -18.88
CA LEU A 87 -1.34 -33.56 -19.95
C LEU A 87 -0.75 -32.22 -19.53
N CYS A 88 -0.84 -31.87 -18.25
CA CYS A 88 -0.36 -30.62 -17.67
C CYS A 88 0.57 -30.90 -16.49
N ARG A 89 1.61 -30.08 -16.34
CA ARG A 89 2.52 -30.09 -15.19
C ARG A 89 2.53 -28.72 -14.53
N TRP A 90 2.35 -28.69 -13.22
CA TRP A 90 2.55 -27.49 -12.42
C TRP A 90 3.69 -27.72 -11.43
N VAL A 91 4.73 -26.90 -11.52
CA VAL A 91 5.84 -26.86 -10.56
C VAL A 91 5.69 -25.59 -9.73
N SER A 92 5.46 -25.74 -8.43
CA SER A 92 5.42 -24.63 -7.48
C SER A 92 6.63 -24.66 -6.58
N VAL A 93 7.33 -23.54 -6.47
CA VAL A 93 8.55 -23.37 -5.70
C VAL A 93 8.30 -22.29 -4.65
N ASN A 94 8.36 -22.68 -3.38
CA ASN A 94 8.24 -21.76 -2.25
C ASN A 94 9.61 -21.48 -1.63
N GLY A 95 10.09 -20.25 -1.75
CA GLY A 95 11.46 -19.86 -1.41
C GLY A 95 12.32 -19.74 -2.66
N LEU A 96 13.23 -18.77 -2.66
CA LEU A 96 14.12 -18.53 -3.80
C LEU A 96 15.55 -18.94 -3.43
N ASP A 97 16.07 -19.93 -4.14
CA ASP A 97 17.41 -20.47 -3.94
C ASP A 97 18.13 -20.57 -5.29
N SER A 98 19.41 -20.18 -5.32
CA SER A 98 20.18 -20.11 -6.56
C SER A 98 20.30 -21.45 -7.26
N ASP A 99 20.45 -22.54 -6.50
CA ASP A 99 20.67 -23.87 -7.05
C ASP A 99 19.38 -24.40 -7.66
N VAL A 100 18.25 -24.25 -6.95
CA VAL A 100 16.90 -24.59 -7.43
C VAL A 100 16.55 -23.83 -8.72
N ILE A 101 16.80 -22.52 -8.76
CA ILE A 101 16.55 -21.69 -9.95
C ILE A 101 17.43 -22.16 -11.10
N THR A 102 18.69 -22.49 -10.84
CA THR A 102 19.64 -22.98 -11.85
C THR A 102 19.20 -24.32 -12.43
N SER A 103 18.80 -25.29 -11.58
CA SER A 103 18.32 -26.60 -12.02
C SER A 103 17.06 -26.49 -12.89
N LEU A 104 16.05 -25.74 -12.44
CA LEU A 104 14.82 -25.52 -13.23
C LEU A 104 15.11 -24.74 -14.52
N SER A 105 15.96 -23.72 -14.44
CA SER A 105 16.36 -22.94 -15.59
C SER A 105 17.02 -23.77 -16.67
N ASN A 106 17.94 -24.67 -16.30
CA ASN A 106 18.67 -25.48 -17.25
C ASN A 106 17.81 -26.61 -17.82
N ASN A 107 16.91 -27.19 -17.02
CA ASN A 107 16.01 -28.24 -17.49
C ASN A 107 14.95 -27.72 -18.46
N TYR A 108 14.33 -26.58 -18.14
CA TYR A 108 13.26 -25.99 -18.94
C TYR A 108 13.74 -24.91 -19.91
N ASN A 109 15.05 -24.65 -19.99
CA ASN A 109 15.67 -23.61 -20.81
C ASN A 109 15.00 -22.22 -20.60
N LEU A 110 14.88 -21.81 -19.34
CA LEU A 110 14.23 -20.56 -18.97
C LEU A 110 15.01 -19.35 -19.52
N HIS A 111 14.28 -18.29 -19.90
CA HIS A 111 14.89 -17.15 -20.56
C HIS A 111 15.77 -16.34 -19.59
N ARG A 112 16.99 -16.00 -20.01
CA ARG A 112 18.00 -15.33 -19.17
C ARG A 112 17.53 -14.00 -18.55
N LEU A 113 16.78 -13.20 -19.31
CA LEU A 113 16.21 -11.94 -18.81
C LEU A 113 15.09 -12.18 -17.79
N ALA A 114 14.30 -13.24 -17.96
CA ALA A 114 13.22 -13.56 -17.04
C ALA A 114 13.78 -14.06 -15.69
N ILE A 115 14.92 -14.75 -15.71
CA ILE A 115 15.64 -15.15 -14.49
C ILE A 115 16.16 -13.92 -13.75
N GLU A 116 16.76 -12.97 -14.46
CA GLU A 116 17.18 -11.68 -13.87
C GLU A 116 16.02 -10.95 -13.18
N ASP A 117 14.87 -10.84 -13.86
CA ASP A 117 13.67 -10.22 -13.31
C ASP A 117 13.06 -11.00 -12.13
N LEU A 118 13.18 -12.34 -12.11
CA LEU A 118 12.75 -13.19 -10.99
C LEU A 118 13.54 -12.86 -9.72
N ILE A 119 14.84 -12.62 -9.83
CA ILE A 119 15.71 -12.32 -8.68
C ILE A 119 15.57 -10.86 -8.25
N GLN A 120 15.21 -9.97 -9.18
CA GLN A 120 14.94 -8.57 -8.86
C GLN A 120 13.57 -8.41 -8.17
N LEU A 121 13.56 -8.51 -6.85
CA LEU A 121 12.35 -8.50 -6.01
C LEU A 121 11.56 -7.16 -5.95
N HIS A 122 11.88 -6.19 -6.82
CA HIS A 122 11.17 -4.91 -6.94
C HIS A 122 10.77 -4.63 -8.39
N SER A 123 10.64 -5.68 -9.19
CA SER A 123 10.20 -5.54 -10.57
C SER A 123 8.71 -5.16 -10.61
N ARG A 124 8.31 -4.44 -11.66
CA ARG A 124 6.90 -4.08 -11.85
C ARG A 124 6.16 -5.27 -12.43
N THR A 125 4.90 -5.44 -12.03
CA THR A 125 4.01 -6.43 -12.62
C THR A 125 3.93 -6.27 -14.14
N LYS A 126 4.20 -7.36 -14.87
CA LYS A 126 4.25 -7.38 -16.35
C LYS A 126 4.13 -8.82 -16.88
N VAL A 127 3.88 -8.93 -18.18
CA VAL A 127 4.07 -10.17 -18.95
C VAL A 127 5.02 -9.92 -20.10
N ASP A 128 6.04 -10.77 -20.21
CA ASP A 128 7.00 -10.78 -21.29
C ASP A 128 6.86 -12.07 -22.10
N TRP A 129 6.73 -11.91 -23.42
CA TRP A 129 6.50 -13.01 -24.34
C TRP A 129 7.80 -13.40 -25.04
N TYR A 130 8.23 -14.65 -24.88
CA TYR A 130 9.35 -15.24 -25.59
C TYR A 130 8.85 -16.31 -26.59
N THR A 131 9.76 -16.89 -27.38
CA THR A 131 9.40 -17.86 -28.43
C THR A 131 8.62 -19.05 -27.86
N ASP A 132 9.13 -19.64 -26.77
CA ASP A 132 8.61 -20.90 -26.22
C ASP A 132 8.16 -20.79 -24.76
N GLN A 133 8.27 -19.60 -24.16
CA GLN A 133 7.82 -19.32 -22.79
C GLN A 133 7.23 -17.91 -22.62
N ALA A 134 6.26 -17.75 -21.73
CA ALA A 134 5.71 -16.48 -21.30
C ALA A 134 6.07 -16.31 -19.83
N PHE A 135 6.67 -15.18 -19.53
CA PHE A 135 7.08 -14.84 -18.18
C PHE A 135 6.13 -13.80 -17.63
N VAL A 136 5.49 -14.12 -16.52
CA VAL A 136 4.58 -13.25 -15.81
C VAL A 136 5.19 -12.93 -14.46
N VAL A 137 5.22 -11.65 -14.10
CA VAL A 137 5.54 -11.22 -12.75
C VAL A 137 4.39 -10.41 -12.23
N LEU A 138 3.99 -10.67 -10.99
CA LEU A 138 2.99 -9.89 -10.29
C LEU A 138 3.29 -9.81 -8.80
N THR A 139 2.67 -8.85 -8.15
CA THR A 139 2.78 -8.65 -6.70
C THR A 139 1.62 -9.33 -5.99
N LEU A 140 1.92 -10.13 -4.97
CA LEU A 140 0.97 -10.74 -4.04
C LEU A 140 0.91 -9.88 -2.77
N GLN A 141 -0.27 -9.38 -2.45
CA GLN A 141 -0.53 -8.70 -1.18
C GLN A 141 -1.37 -9.57 -0.27
N LYS A 142 -0.92 -9.78 0.96
CA LYS A 142 -1.67 -10.55 1.95
C LYS A 142 -1.70 -9.86 3.30
N LEU A 143 -2.82 -10.05 4.01
CA LEU A 143 -3.00 -9.55 5.36
C LEU A 143 -2.38 -10.52 6.36
N VAL A 144 -1.44 -10.04 7.18
CA VAL A 144 -0.72 -10.86 8.16
C VAL A 144 -0.88 -10.24 9.55
N ARG A 145 -0.92 -11.08 10.58
CA ARG A 145 -0.85 -10.65 11.98
C ARG A 145 0.60 -10.55 12.42
N LEU A 146 0.97 -9.42 13.03
CA LEU A 146 2.30 -9.15 13.57
C LEU A 146 2.58 -10.02 14.80
N HIS A 147 1.59 -10.28 15.66
CA HIS A 147 1.73 -11.19 16.80
C HIS A 147 0.84 -12.42 16.60
N GLN A 148 1.47 -13.59 16.54
CA GLN A 148 0.78 -14.87 16.65
C GLN A 148 0.69 -15.19 18.15
N HIS A 149 -0.43 -14.88 18.80
CA HIS A 149 -0.70 -15.42 20.13
C HIS A 149 -0.76 -16.95 20.04
N ARG A 150 0.36 -17.62 20.30
CA ARG A 150 0.40 -19.07 20.52
C ARG A 150 0.06 -19.32 21.98
N GLY A 151 -1.23 -19.27 22.30
CA GLY A 151 -1.72 -19.47 23.66
C GLY A 151 -3.06 -20.17 23.66
N GLN A 152 -3.02 -21.49 23.87
CA GLN A 152 -4.07 -22.16 24.65
C GLN A 152 -4.08 -21.42 26.01
N ASP A 153 -5.24 -20.92 26.42
CA ASP A 153 -5.50 -20.35 27.75
C ASP A 153 -5.01 -18.90 27.99
N GLY A 154 -5.61 -17.94 27.30
CA GLY A 154 -6.13 -16.68 27.89
C GLY A 154 -5.25 -15.84 28.83
N LYS A 155 -3.91 -15.90 28.76
CA LYS A 155 -3.03 -15.05 29.57
C LYS A 155 -1.87 -14.52 28.72
N CYS A 156 -1.87 -13.22 28.46
CA CYS A 156 -0.78 -12.54 27.76
C CYS A 156 0.35 -12.21 28.76
N ASP A 157 1.56 -12.71 28.50
CA ASP A 157 2.79 -12.13 29.01
C ASP A 157 3.31 -11.14 27.96
N CYS A 158 2.64 -9.99 27.87
CA CYS A 158 3.16 -8.84 27.15
C CYS A 158 3.76 -7.88 28.19
N PRO A 159 5.01 -7.40 28.02
CA PRO A 159 5.46 -6.26 28.80
C PRO A 159 4.51 -5.11 28.44
N ALA A 160 3.72 -4.65 29.40
CA ALA A 160 2.91 -3.47 29.22
C ALA A 160 3.83 -2.38 28.66
N MET A 161 3.53 -1.87 27.46
CA MET A 161 4.07 -0.58 27.08
C MET A 161 3.55 0.38 28.15
N GLU A 162 4.44 0.84 29.02
CA GLU A 162 4.13 1.97 29.88
C GLU A 162 3.84 3.14 28.94
N ASP A 163 2.56 3.42 28.76
CA ASP A 163 2.09 4.65 28.17
C ASP A 163 2.65 5.79 29.03
N SER A 164 3.70 6.43 28.55
CA SER A 164 4.16 7.71 29.09
C SER A 164 3.12 8.77 28.73
N GLU A 165 2.03 8.79 29.50
CA GLU A 165 1.08 9.89 29.56
C GLU A 165 1.73 11.04 30.33
N ASP A 166 2.14 12.08 29.61
CA ASP A 166 2.41 13.40 30.18
C ASP A 166 1.08 13.99 30.71
N GLY A 167 0.75 13.62 31.95
CA GLY A 167 -0.36 14.16 32.73
C GLY A 167 0.08 15.32 33.61
N SER A 168 -0.13 16.55 33.15
CA SER A 168 -0.06 17.75 34.00
C SER A 168 -1.31 17.84 34.89
N SER A 169 -1.17 17.77 36.23
CA SER A 169 -1.91 18.65 37.15
C SER A 169 -1.41 18.57 38.60
N SER A 170 -1.14 19.78 39.13
CA SER A 170 -1.14 20.28 40.51
C SER A 170 -1.10 19.33 41.72
N ASP A 171 -0.15 19.58 42.63
CA ASP A 171 -0.48 19.94 44.01
C ASP A 171 0.59 20.85 44.63
N LYS A 172 0.13 21.78 45.46
CA LYS A 172 0.88 22.85 46.15
C LYS A 172 1.35 22.41 47.54
N ASP A 173 2.51 22.96 47.95
CA ASP A 173 2.91 23.51 49.26
C ASP A 173 2.70 22.63 50.52
N ASP A 174 3.58 22.51 51.52
CA ASP A 174 4.82 23.17 51.93
C ASP A 174 5.39 22.35 53.12
N SER A 175 6.72 22.31 53.30
CA SER A 175 7.43 22.59 54.59
C SER A 175 8.79 21.90 54.74
N ALA A 176 9.83 22.73 54.57
CA ALA A 176 10.99 22.97 55.44
C ALA A 176 11.94 21.83 55.90
N GLY A 177 13.24 22.02 55.60
CA GLY A 177 14.36 21.45 56.36
C GLY A 177 15.72 21.46 55.64
N GLU A 178 16.44 22.60 55.68
CA GLU A 178 17.91 22.82 55.72
C GLU A 178 18.89 21.61 55.61
N LEU A 179 20.08 21.64 54.97
CA LEU A 179 21.13 22.67 54.90
C LEU A 179 22.24 22.26 53.90
N ALA A 180 22.87 23.29 53.29
CA ALA A 180 24.28 23.42 52.90
C ALA A 180 24.91 22.62 51.72
N GLY A 181 25.13 23.33 50.61
CA GLY A 181 26.47 23.80 50.25
C GLY A 181 27.26 23.11 49.12
N LYS A 182 27.20 23.66 47.90
CA LYS A 182 28.35 24.20 47.13
C LYS A 182 27.96 24.50 45.68
N ALA A 183 28.15 25.75 45.28
CA ALA A 183 28.05 26.21 43.91
C ALA A 183 29.27 25.75 43.10
N GLN A 184 29.04 25.14 41.93
CA GLN A 184 30.01 25.16 40.84
C GLN A 184 29.30 25.08 39.48
N SER A 185 29.43 26.16 38.73
CA SER A 185 29.03 26.29 37.33
C SER A 185 29.67 25.21 36.46
N ARG A 186 28.88 24.46 35.68
CA ARG A 186 29.40 23.74 34.51
C ARG A 186 28.45 23.85 33.31
N ARG A 187 29.05 24.38 32.24
CA ARG A 187 28.56 24.44 30.87
C ARG A 187 28.04 23.08 30.41
N PHE A 188 26.91 23.12 29.71
CA PHE A 188 26.45 22.04 28.84
C PHE A 188 27.51 21.74 27.76
N SER A 189 27.91 20.48 27.67
CA SER A 189 28.60 19.89 26.52
C SER A 189 27.79 18.66 26.10
N PRO A 190 27.50 18.46 24.81
CA PRO A 190 26.76 17.31 24.33
C PRO A 190 27.68 16.08 24.39
N VAL A 191 27.22 15.00 25.01
CA VAL A 191 27.96 13.74 25.05
C VAL A 191 27.58 12.92 23.82
N SER A 192 28.59 12.77 22.99
CA SER A 192 28.79 11.72 21.99
C SER A 192 28.40 10.32 22.47
N PHE A 193 27.60 9.60 21.68
CA PHE A 193 27.56 8.14 21.75
C PHE A 193 27.63 7.58 20.33
N TRP A 194 28.85 7.26 19.89
CA TRP A 194 29.09 6.50 18.67
C TRP A 194 29.98 5.30 19.00
N SER A 195 29.54 4.14 18.52
CA SER A 195 30.35 3.02 18.01
C SER A 195 31.48 2.45 18.90
N SER A 196 31.30 1.20 19.31
CA SER A 196 32.32 0.17 19.06
C SER A 196 31.67 -1.21 19.05
N SER A 197 32.01 -1.96 17.99
CA SER A 197 31.67 -3.35 17.75
C SER A 197 32.10 -4.29 18.87
N LYS A 198 31.23 -5.27 19.18
CA LYS A 198 31.63 -6.64 19.51
C LYS A 198 30.42 -7.57 19.37
N SER A 199 30.61 -8.55 18.49
CA SER A 199 29.87 -9.79 18.36
C SER A 199 29.14 -10.24 19.63
N LYS A 200 27.82 -10.28 19.55
CA LYS A 200 26.98 -11.39 19.99
C LYS A 200 25.73 -11.35 19.10
N ARG A 201 25.67 -12.24 18.12
CA ARG A 201 24.39 -12.66 17.52
C ARG A 201 23.55 -13.22 18.66
N HIS A 202 22.71 -12.37 19.26
CA HIS A 202 21.46 -12.87 19.77
C HIS A 202 20.65 -13.22 18.52
N GLN A 203 20.47 -14.52 18.29
CA GLN A 203 19.32 -14.98 17.54
C GLN A 203 18.10 -14.46 18.31
N ASP A 204 17.58 -13.31 17.88
CA ASP A 204 16.18 -12.99 18.10
C ASP A 204 15.41 -14.01 17.26
N GLU A 205 15.13 -15.18 17.85
CA GLU A 205 14.04 -16.04 17.41
C GLU A 205 12.73 -15.32 17.76
N SER A 206 12.42 -14.24 17.03
CA SER A 206 11.03 -13.87 16.82
C SER A 206 10.41 -14.97 15.95
N PRO A 207 9.30 -15.61 16.35
CA PRO A 207 8.66 -16.68 15.58
C PRO A 207 8.03 -16.19 14.26
N ILE A 208 8.32 -14.96 13.85
CA ILE A 208 7.82 -14.30 12.66
C ILE A 208 8.98 -14.31 11.66
N LYS A 209 8.83 -15.05 10.55
CA LYS A 209 9.69 -14.88 9.37
C LYS A 209 9.79 -13.38 9.06
N PRO A 210 10.93 -12.83 8.59
CA PRO A 210 11.04 -11.39 8.33
C PRO A 210 10.09 -10.97 7.20
N ILE A 211 8.85 -10.62 7.55
CA ILE A 211 7.82 -10.23 6.60
C ILE A 211 8.25 -8.92 5.94
N ARG A 212 8.15 -8.87 4.61
CA ARG A 212 8.33 -7.64 3.86
C ARG A 212 7.01 -6.88 3.85
N THR A 213 6.94 -5.85 4.67
CA THR A 213 5.78 -4.95 4.74
C THR A 213 5.62 -4.13 3.47
N LEU A 214 4.43 -3.55 3.27
CA LEU A 214 4.13 -2.59 2.20
C LEU A 214 5.18 -1.47 2.11
N HIS A 215 5.51 -0.82 3.23
CA HIS A 215 6.50 0.28 3.26
C HIS A 215 7.92 -0.18 2.97
N ARG A 216 8.28 -1.41 3.36
CA ARG A 216 9.59 -1.99 3.05
C ARG A 216 9.70 -2.40 1.59
N TYR A 217 8.61 -2.77 0.95
CA TYR A 217 8.56 -3.07 -0.49
C TYR A 217 8.85 -1.82 -1.33
N GLU A 218 8.19 -0.70 -1.04
CA GLU A 218 8.29 0.50 -1.87
C GLU A 218 9.47 1.43 -1.48
N SER A 219 9.75 1.58 -0.18
CA SER A 219 10.67 2.60 0.36
C SER A 219 11.95 2.01 0.99
N ALA A 220 12.46 0.88 0.48
CA ALA A 220 13.65 0.20 1.03
C ALA A 220 14.92 1.09 1.14
N GLN A 221 14.94 2.24 0.44
CA GLN A 221 16.08 3.16 0.42
C GLN A 221 16.22 3.99 1.70
N ILE A 222 15.12 4.28 2.43
CA ILE A 222 15.14 5.16 3.61
C ILE A 222 14.60 4.41 4.83
N PRO A 223 15.45 3.69 5.59
CA PRO A 223 15.01 2.80 6.65
C PRO A 223 14.32 3.54 7.82
N GLU A 224 14.74 4.77 8.13
CA GLU A 224 14.11 5.59 9.18
C GLU A 224 12.66 5.95 8.83
N HIS A 225 12.41 6.29 7.57
CA HIS A 225 11.08 6.60 7.06
C HIS A 225 10.19 5.36 7.10
N THR A 226 10.70 4.22 6.60
CA THR A 226 9.98 2.94 6.64
C THR A 226 9.61 2.53 8.06
N ALA A 227 10.55 2.59 9.01
CA ALA A 227 10.28 2.25 10.41
C ALA A 227 9.26 3.19 11.06
N PHE A 228 9.31 4.49 10.73
CA PHE A 228 8.32 5.46 11.20
C PHE A 228 6.92 5.15 10.64
N MET A 229 6.82 4.88 9.34
CA MET A 229 5.56 4.57 8.67
C MET A 229 4.98 3.24 9.14
N GLU A 230 5.79 2.19 9.28
CA GLU A 230 5.36 0.89 9.83
C GLU A 230 4.79 1.04 11.25
N LYS A 231 5.45 1.83 12.11
CA LYS A 231 4.99 2.07 13.49
C LYS A 231 3.68 2.84 13.57
N HIS A 232 3.44 3.77 12.65
CA HIS A 232 2.26 4.64 12.66
C HIS A 232 1.20 4.25 11.61
N SER A 233 1.36 3.06 11.01
CA SER A 233 0.39 2.48 10.09
C SER A 233 -0.97 2.36 10.75
N VAL A 234 -2.03 2.54 9.98
CA VAL A 234 -3.39 2.48 10.54
C VAL A 234 -3.77 1.07 10.97
N LEU A 235 -3.14 0.06 10.38
CA LEU A 235 -3.36 -1.35 10.73
C LEU A 235 -2.54 -1.81 11.94
N ALA A 236 -1.53 -1.03 12.35
CA ALA A 236 -0.67 -1.37 13.49
C ALA A 236 -1.45 -1.42 14.81
N ASP A 237 -2.48 -0.58 14.96
CA ASP A 237 -3.37 -0.55 16.13
C ASP A 237 -4.11 -1.90 16.33
N GLU A 238 -4.34 -2.67 15.25
CA GLU A 238 -4.96 -4.00 15.31
C GLU A 238 -3.94 -5.16 15.23
N GLU A 239 -2.65 -4.87 15.37
CA GLU A 239 -1.54 -5.82 15.15
C GLU A 239 -1.57 -6.50 13.77
N LEU A 240 -2.08 -5.78 12.76
CA LEU A 240 -2.14 -6.24 11.38
C LEU A 240 -1.10 -5.50 10.53
N ALA A 241 -0.58 -6.21 9.53
CA ALA A 241 0.30 -5.64 8.52
C ALA A 241 -0.02 -6.25 7.15
N VAL A 242 0.28 -5.51 6.09
CA VAL A 242 0.23 -6.04 4.73
C VAL A 242 1.63 -6.53 4.34
N SER A 243 1.74 -7.82 4.04
CA SER A 243 2.91 -8.39 3.39
C SER A 243 2.79 -8.20 1.88
N VAL A 244 3.88 -7.79 1.23
CA VAL A 244 3.98 -7.70 -0.23
C VAL A 244 5.13 -8.55 -0.73
N GLU A 245 4.80 -9.47 -1.63
CA GLU A 245 5.72 -10.46 -2.19
C GLU A 245 5.65 -10.41 -3.72
N GLN A 246 6.77 -10.69 -4.38
CA GLN A 246 6.79 -10.89 -5.82
C GLN A 246 6.52 -12.37 -6.10
N VAL A 247 5.67 -12.62 -7.11
CA VAL A 247 5.43 -13.96 -7.65
C VAL A 247 5.81 -13.94 -9.11
N SER A 248 6.65 -14.89 -9.51
CA SER A 248 7.11 -15.06 -10.88
C SER A 248 6.58 -16.37 -11.44
N ILE A 249 5.94 -16.32 -12.61
CA ILE A 249 5.28 -17.47 -13.23
C ILE A 249 5.79 -17.62 -14.66
N PHE A 250 6.21 -18.84 -15.01
CA PHE A 250 6.57 -19.22 -16.37
C PHE A 250 5.50 -20.13 -16.92
N LEU A 251 4.93 -19.76 -18.07
CA LEU A 251 4.07 -20.62 -18.88
C LEU A 251 4.90 -21.10 -20.07
N LEU A 252 5.06 -22.42 -20.21
CA LEU A 252 5.86 -23.05 -21.24
C LEU A 252 4.98 -23.62 -22.36
N ALA A 253 5.53 -23.76 -23.56
CA ALA A 253 4.81 -24.28 -24.73
C ALA A 253 4.41 -25.77 -24.62
N ASP A 254 5.00 -26.53 -23.69
CA ASP A 254 4.76 -27.96 -23.42
C ASP A 254 3.65 -28.22 -22.38
N ASN A 255 2.81 -27.20 -22.14
CA ASN A 255 1.75 -27.22 -21.12
C ASN A 255 2.28 -27.41 -19.69
N THR A 256 3.48 -26.89 -19.44
CA THR A 256 4.06 -26.78 -18.09
C THR A 256 3.92 -25.36 -17.57
N ILE A 257 3.64 -25.23 -16.28
CA ILE A 257 3.64 -23.96 -15.56
C ILE A 257 4.56 -24.04 -14.35
N ILE A 258 5.42 -23.04 -14.17
CA ILE A 258 6.37 -22.97 -13.06
C ILE A 258 6.11 -21.67 -12.29
N SER A 259 5.75 -21.76 -11.02
CA SER A 259 5.50 -20.61 -10.15
C SER A 259 6.55 -20.53 -9.04
N PHE A 260 7.17 -19.37 -8.89
CA PHE A 260 8.13 -19.05 -7.84
C PHE A 260 7.50 -18.05 -6.87
N PHE A 261 7.51 -18.40 -5.58
CA PHE A 261 7.05 -17.57 -4.48
C PHE A 261 8.21 -17.28 -3.52
N GLU A 262 8.21 -16.10 -2.89
CA GLU A 262 9.23 -15.76 -1.88
C GLU A 262 9.04 -16.56 -0.57
N GLN A 263 7.81 -16.61 -0.03
CA GLN A 263 7.53 -17.30 1.24
C GLN A 263 6.08 -17.79 1.43
N SER A 264 5.13 -17.31 0.61
CA SER A 264 3.68 -17.49 0.81
C SER A 264 3.02 -18.48 -0.15
N ALA A 265 3.78 -19.39 -0.76
CA ALA A 265 3.20 -20.30 -1.74
C ALA A 265 2.01 -21.09 -1.18
N GLN A 266 2.11 -21.54 0.08
CA GLN A 266 1.07 -22.34 0.75
C GLN A 266 -0.33 -21.69 0.76
N ASP A 267 -0.39 -20.35 0.86
CA ASP A 267 -1.66 -19.60 0.88
C ASP A 267 -2.41 -19.69 -0.47
N VAL A 268 -1.66 -19.86 -1.57
CA VAL A 268 -2.17 -20.00 -2.94
C VAL A 268 -2.26 -21.48 -3.35
N GLU A 269 -1.28 -22.29 -2.97
CA GLU A 269 -1.20 -23.69 -3.34
C GLU A 269 -2.33 -24.51 -2.75
N THR A 270 -2.59 -24.36 -1.45
CA THR A 270 -3.60 -25.15 -0.74
C THR A 270 -4.99 -25.11 -1.42
N PRO A 271 -5.58 -23.93 -1.70
CA PRO A 271 -6.88 -23.88 -2.40
C PRO A 271 -6.81 -24.42 -3.83
N LEU A 272 -5.69 -24.27 -4.55
CA LEU A 272 -5.56 -24.78 -5.91
C LEU A 272 -5.38 -26.30 -5.96
N LEU A 273 -4.61 -26.89 -5.04
CA LEU A 273 -4.46 -28.33 -4.89
C LEU A 273 -5.81 -28.97 -4.55
N THR A 274 -6.58 -28.40 -3.62
CA THR A 274 -7.93 -28.92 -3.32
C THR A 274 -8.88 -28.87 -4.52
N ARG A 275 -8.72 -27.88 -5.42
CA ARG A 275 -9.47 -27.82 -6.68
C ARG A 275 -8.99 -28.87 -7.68
N LEU A 276 -7.68 -29.12 -7.76
CA LEU A 276 -7.10 -30.13 -8.66
C LEU A 276 -7.40 -31.56 -8.21
N ASP A 277 -7.43 -31.83 -6.92
CA ASP A 277 -7.78 -33.15 -6.38
C ASP A 277 -9.25 -33.54 -6.65
N SER A 278 -10.12 -32.55 -6.90
CA SER A 278 -11.52 -32.78 -7.23
C SER A 278 -11.74 -32.89 -8.75
N PRO A 279 -12.18 -34.06 -9.27
CA PRO A 279 -12.36 -34.31 -10.71
C PRO A 279 -13.52 -33.52 -11.35
N GLU A 280 -14.38 -32.90 -10.53
CA GLU A 280 -15.53 -32.14 -11.01
C GLU A 280 -15.16 -30.69 -11.36
N THR A 281 -13.98 -30.22 -10.99
CA THR A 281 -13.61 -28.82 -11.21
C THR A 281 -13.18 -28.57 -12.65
N MET A 282 -13.48 -27.37 -13.15
CA MET A 282 -13.05 -26.96 -14.50
C MET A 282 -11.52 -26.91 -14.63
N LEU A 283 -10.82 -26.60 -13.54
CA LEU A 283 -9.36 -26.57 -13.50
C LEU A 283 -8.74 -27.95 -13.79
N ARG A 284 -9.38 -28.99 -13.24
CA ARG A 284 -8.97 -30.37 -13.43
C ARG A 284 -9.33 -30.91 -14.82
N ARG A 285 -10.55 -30.63 -15.29
CA ARG A 285 -11.05 -31.10 -16.60
C ARG A 285 -10.36 -30.47 -17.80
N SER A 286 -9.96 -29.20 -17.71
CA SER A 286 -9.36 -28.49 -18.83
C SER A 286 -7.97 -29.02 -19.20
N CYS A 287 -7.24 -29.58 -18.23
CA CYS A 287 -5.86 -30.05 -18.38
C CYS A 287 -4.95 -29.00 -19.05
N ASP A 288 -5.17 -27.71 -18.76
CA ASP A 288 -4.57 -26.60 -19.49
C ASP A 288 -3.79 -25.68 -18.55
N ALA A 289 -2.51 -25.47 -18.85
CA ALA A 289 -1.61 -24.59 -18.13
C ALA A 289 -2.05 -23.12 -18.20
N SER A 290 -2.74 -22.70 -19.28
CA SER A 290 -3.27 -21.33 -19.36
C SER A 290 -4.40 -21.09 -18.35
N LEU A 291 -5.25 -22.10 -18.11
CA LEU A 291 -6.26 -22.04 -17.07
C LEU A 291 -5.64 -22.14 -15.67
N MET A 292 -4.56 -22.89 -15.52
CA MET A 292 -3.79 -22.92 -14.28
C MET A 292 -3.15 -21.56 -13.96
N LEU A 293 -2.61 -20.87 -14.98
CA LEU A 293 -2.12 -19.49 -14.85
C LEU A 293 -3.24 -18.54 -14.40
N GLN A 294 -4.43 -18.66 -15.00
CA GLN A 294 -5.59 -17.87 -14.57
C GLN A 294 -5.93 -18.14 -13.10
N ALA A 295 -5.98 -19.41 -12.69
CA ALA A 295 -6.30 -19.79 -11.32
C ALA A 295 -5.26 -19.31 -10.30
N LEU A 296 -3.98 -19.28 -10.66
CA LEU A 296 -2.91 -18.68 -9.84
C LEU A 296 -3.12 -17.18 -9.66
N ILE A 297 -3.37 -16.45 -10.75
CA ILE A 297 -3.59 -14.99 -10.69
C ILE A 297 -4.86 -14.67 -9.89
N ASP A 298 -5.93 -15.42 -10.10
CA ASP A 298 -7.20 -15.29 -9.36
C ASP A 298 -7.00 -15.47 -7.85
N ALA A 299 -6.33 -16.56 -7.44
CA ALA A 299 -6.01 -16.81 -6.04
C ALA A 299 -5.14 -15.70 -5.44
N ILE A 300 -4.17 -15.16 -6.19
CA ILE A 300 -3.32 -14.04 -5.74
C ILE A 300 -4.14 -12.75 -5.55
N VAL A 301 -5.07 -12.45 -6.47
CA VAL A 301 -5.95 -11.27 -6.37
C VAL A 301 -6.93 -11.43 -5.20
N ASP A 302 -7.46 -12.64 -4.98
CA ASP A 302 -8.38 -12.94 -3.89
C ASP A 302 -7.74 -12.77 -2.50
N LEU A 303 -6.44 -13.07 -2.35
CA LEU A 303 -5.71 -12.84 -1.09
C LEU A 303 -5.68 -11.37 -0.64
N ALA A 304 -5.92 -10.45 -1.57
CA ALA A 304 -5.93 -9.03 -1.28
C ALA A 304 -7.32 -8.48 -0.92
N VAL A 305 -8.39 -9.27 -1.11
CA VAL A 305 -9.75 -8.88 -0.69
C VAL A 305 -9.81 -8.60 0.82
N PRO A 306 -9.24 -9.44 1.72
CA PRO A 306 -9.11 -9.12 3.15
C PRO A 306 -8.32 -7.84 3.42
N VAL A 307 -7.29 -7.53 2.63
CA VAL A 307 -6.52 -6.28 2.77
C VAL A 307 -7.41 -5.08 2.53
N LYS A 308 -8.18 -5.06 1.43
CA LYS A 308 -9.16 -4.01 1.13
C LYS A 308 -10.19 -3.87 2.25
N GLU A 309 -10.67 -4.96 2.83
CA GLU A 309 -11.64 -4.92 3.92
C GLU A 309 -11.06 -4.32 5.21
N ALA A 310 -9.82 -4.66 5.56
CA ALA A 310 -9.11 -4.10 6.70
C ALA A 310 -8.94 -2.58 6.55
N TYR A 311 -8.48 -2.09 5.40
CA TYR A 311 -8.37 -0.65 5.16
C TYR A 311 -9.74 0.06 5.14
N ASN A 312 -10.80 -0.57 4.61
CA ASN A 312 -12.13 0.03 4.66
C ASN A 312 -12.66 0.15 6.10
N LYS A 313 -12.35 -0.81 6.96
CA LYS A 313 -12.66 -0.76 8.39
C LYS A 313 -11.89 0.37 9.06
N ALA A 314 -10.57 0.41 8.89
CA ALA A 314 -9.70 1.48 9.38
C ALA A 314 -10.17 2.89 8.96
N ARG A 315 -10.56 3.07 7.69
CA ARG A 315 -11.15 4.32 7.19
C ARG A 315 -12.40 4.73 7.95
N LYS A 316 -13.30 3.78 8.25
CA LYS A 316 -14.54 4.05 8.99
C LYS A 316 -14.26 4.46 10.43
N GLU A 317 -13.25 3.87 11.06
CA GLU A 317 -12.83 4.23 12.42
C GLU A 317 -12.23 5.65 12.44
N LEU A 318 -11.29 5.95 11.55
CA LEU A 318 -10.75 7.32 11.39
C LEU A 318 -11.86 8.36 11.09
N GLN A 319 -12.90 7.97 10.36
CA GLN A 319 -14.04 8.84 10.10
C GLN A 319 -14.83 9.15 11.39
N VAL A 320 -15.04 8.17 12.26
CA VAL A 320 -15.71 8.36 13.55
C VAL A 320 -14.87 9.28 14.46
N ASP A 321 -13.57 9.06 14.51
CA ASP A 321 -12.64 9.89 15.29
C ASP A 321 -12.68 11.35 14.83
N ALA A 322 -12.61 11.57 13.51
CA ALA A 322 -12.66 12.89 12.91
C ALA A 322 -13.98 13.64 13.21
N MET A 323 -15.11 12.92 13.28
CA MET A 323 -16.43 13.50 13.54
C MET A 323 -16.68 13.78 15.03
N THR A 324 -16.11 12.98 15.93
CA THR A 324 -16.31 13.11 17.37
C THR A 324 -15.35 14.14 17.98
N PHE A 325 -14.05 13.97 17.73
CA PHE A 325 -12.98 14.82 18.27
C PHE A 325 -11.97 15.15 17.16
N PRO A 326 -12.23 16.18 16.33
CA PRO A 326 -11.30 16.58 15.29
C PRO A 326 -9.99 17.07 15.93
N ASP A 327 -8.92 16.31 15.72
CA ASP A 327 -7.56 16.57 16.19
C ASP A 327 -6.54 16.47 15.05
N ILE A 328 -5.39 17.14 15.21
CA ILE A 328 -4.31 17.13 14.23
C ILE A 328 -3.60 15.77 14.17
N LYS A 329 -3.65 14.99 15.26
CA LYS A 329 -3.15 13.60 15.27
C LYS A 329 -3.96 12.72 14.32
N THR A 330 -5.29 12.87 14.30
CA THR A 330 -6.17 12.16 13.36
C THR A 330 -5.86 12.56 11.91
N SER A 331 -5.56 13.83 11.65
CA SER A 331 -5.10 14.28 10.31
C SER A 331 -3.78 13.61 9.92
N ARG A 332 -2.81 13.45 10.83
CA ARG A 332 -1.57 12.71 10.55
C ARG A 332 -1.84 11.24 10.23
N LYS A 333 -2.67 10.54 11.02
CA LYS A 333 -3.06 9.14 10.74
C LYS A 333 -3.72 9.01 9.37
N LEU A 334 -4.53 10.00 8.98
CA LEU A 334 -5.23 10.03 7.70
C LEU A 334 -4.29 10.31 6.50
N HIS A 335 -3.22 11.07 6.70
CA HIS A 335 -2.17 11.20 5.70
C HIS A 335 -1.42 9.89 5.49
N ILE A 336 -1.02 9.21 6.57
CA ILE A 336 -0.36 7.89 6.49
C ILE A 336 -1.29 6.88 5.80
N PHE A 337 -2.58 6.87 6.16
CA PHE A 337 -3.60 6.08 5.47
C PHE A 337 -3.62 6.33 3.96
N GLY A 338 -3.66 7.61 3.54
CA GLY A 338 -3.68 7.98 2.12
C GLY A 338 -2.47 7.46 1.37
N GLU A 339 -1.27 7.64 1.94
CA GLU A 339 -0.02 7.11 1.38
C GLU A 339 -0.08 5.59 1.23
N GLU A 340 -0.52 4.85 2.26
CA GLU A 340 -0.66 3.38 2.18
C GLU A 340 -1.65 2.92 1.10
N ILE A 341 -2.78 3.64 0.94
CA ILE A 341 -3.75 3.37 -0.11
C ILE A 341 -3.16 3.64 -1.50
N ASP A 342 -2.38 4.71 -1.66
CA ASP A 342 -1.70 5.02 -2.92
C ASP A 342 -0.64 3.97 -3.27
N MET A 343 0.13 3.50 -2.28
CA MET A 343 1.06 2.37 -2.45
C MET A 343 0.33 1.12 -2.95
N LEU A 344 -0.79 0.75 -2.32
CA LEU A 344 -1.60 -0.39 -2.76
C LEU A 344 -2.13 -0.21 -4.17
N GLN A 345 -2.62 0.98 -4.52
CA GLN A 345 -3.06 1.27 -5.89
C GLN A 345 -1.94 1.10 -6.92
N ASN A 346 -0.72 1.55 -6.60
CA ASN A 346 0.44 1.44 -7.48
C ASN A 346 0.84 -0.03 -7.74
N LEU A 347 0.59 -0.92 -6.79
CA LEU A 347 0.79 -2.36 -6.96
C LEU A 347 -0.35 -3.03 -7.77
N PHE A 348 -1.60 -2.61 -7.56
CA PHE A 348 -2.78 -3.19 -8.21
C PHE A 348 -3.00 -2.75 -9.66
N LYS A 349 -2.81 -1.47 -9.98
CA LYS A 349 -3.08 -0.91 -11.32
C LYS A 349 -2.35 -1.68 -12.44
N PRO A 350 -1.06 -2.05 -12.29
CA PRO A 350 -0.36 -2.89 -13.26
C PRO A 350 -0.97 -4.28 -13.50
N ILE A 351 -1.64 -4.89 -12.52
CA ILE A 351 -2.24 -6.23 -12.65
C ILE A 351 -3.35 -6.22 -13.72
N VAL A 352 -4.11 -5.12 -13.82
CA VAL A 352 -5.10 -4.93 -14.90
C VAL A 352 -4.45 -4.97 -16.28
N HIS A 353 -3.29 -4.33 -16.44
CA HIS A 353 -2.56 -4.36 -17.71
C HIS A 353 -2.01 -5.75 -18.01
N LEU A 354 -1.51 -6.46 -17.00
CA LEU A 354 -1.09 -7.85 -17.11
C LEU A 354 -2.23 -8.75 -17.62
N VAL A 355 -3.40 -8.71 -16.96
CA VAL A 355 -4.54 -9.56 -17.33
C VAL A 355 -5.07 -9.21 -18.72
N ASN A 356 -5.11 -7.93 -19.09
CA ASN A 356 -5.45 -7.53 -20.46
C ASN A 356 -4.43 -8.04 -21.48
N ALA A 357 -3.12 -7.95 -21.18
CA ALA A 357 -2.08 -8.43 -22.08
C ALA A 357 -2.13 -9.97 -22.27
N LEU A 358 -2.46 -10.72 -21.22
CA LEU A 358 -2.74 -12.16 -21.31
C LEU A 358 -4.01 -12.40 -22.16
N ARG A 359 -5.08 -11.65 -21.93
CA ARG A 359 -6.33 -11.80 -22.67
C ARG A 359 -6.24 -11.41 -24.14
N ASP A 360 -5.38 -10.46 -24.51
CA ASP A 360 -5.24 -9.99 -25.90
C ASP A 360 -4.21 -10.81 -26.70
N HIS A 361 -3.41 -11.64 -26.03
CA HIS A 361 -2.40 -12.46 -26.68
C HIS A 361 -3.05 -13.56 -27.53
N ASN A 362 -2.65 -13.62 -28.80
CA ASN A 362 -3.14 -14.57 -29.79
C ASN A 362 -4.67 -14.65 -29.95
N ALA A 363 -5.41 -13.59 -29.62
CA ALA A 363 -6.77 -13.42 -30.11
C ALA A 363 -6.71 -13.35 -31.65
N GLU A 364 -7.13 -14.43 -32.33
CA GLU A 364 -7.21 -14.46 -33.79
C GLU A 364 -7.86 -13.16 -34.28
N PRO A 365 -7.22 -12.39 -35.18
CA PRO A 365 -7.91 -11.28 -35.81
C PRO A 365 -9.12 -11.88 -36.50
N LEU A 366 -10.33 -11.51 -36.07
CA LEU A 366 -11.55 -11.85 -36.79
C LEU A 366 -11.29 -11.57 -38.28
N PRO A 367 -11.48 -12.56 -39.18
CA PRO A 367 -11.16 -12.36 -40.58
C PRO A 367 -11.91 -11.11 -41.06
N PRO A 368 -11.27 -10.23 -41.85
CA PRO A 368 -11.91 -9.00 -42.30
C PRO A 368 -13.24 -9.35 -42.96
N ARG A 369 -14.34 -8.93 -42.34
CA ARG A 369 -15.67 -9.10 -42.93
C ARG A 369 -15.72 -8.22 -44.17
N ASN A 370 -16.05 -8.80 -45.31
CA ASN A 370 -16.38 -8.00 -46.49
C ASN A 370 -17.59 -7.10 -46.21
N ARG A 371 -17.79 -6.06 -47.03
CA ARG A 371 -18.89 -5.09 -46.92
C ARG A 371 -20.30 -5.71 -46.76
N ASP A 372 -20.47 -6.97 -47.15
CA ASP A 372 -21.74 -7.72 -47.08
C ASP A 372 -21.87 -8.63 -45.85
N GLY A 373 -20.94 -8.58 -44.88
CA GLY A 373 -21.04 -9.29 -43.60
C GLY A 373 -20.67 -10.78 -43.63
N ILE A 374 -20.23 -11.31 -44.77
CA ILE A 374 -19.84 -12.71 -45.00
C ILE A 374 -18.34 -12.91 -44.66
N PRO A 375 -17.97 -13.98 -43.91
CA PRO A 375 -16.56 -14.31 -43.66
C PRO A 375 -15.82 -14.64 -44.96
N ALA A 376 -14.62 -14.08 -45.16
CA ALA A 376 -13.78 -14.44 -46.30
C ALA A 376 -13.28 -15.90 -46.17
N PRO A 377 -13.23 -16.69 -47.26
CA PRO A 377 -12.78 -18.08 -47.20
C PRO A 377 -11.29 -18.16 -46.83
N ILE A 378 -10.97 -19.04 -45.88
CA ILE A 378 -9.62 -19.33 -45.41
C ILE A 378 -8.89 -20.09 -46.52
N TYR A 379 -7.98 -19.43 -47.23
CA TYR A 379 -7.02 -20.12 -48.09
C TYR A 379 -5.79 -20.50 -47.26
N ASN A 380 -5.57 -21.81 -47.11
CA ASN A 380 -4.29 -22.36 -46.65
C ASN A 380 -3.16 -21.81 -47.53
N ARG A 381 -2.24 -21.07 -46.91
CA ARG A 381 -1.09 -20.48 -47.59
C ARG A 381 -0.03 -21.55 -47.82
N SER A 382 -0.24 -22.44 -48.79
CA SER A 382 0.85 -23.25 -49.32
C SER A 382 1.82 -22.35 -50.09
N ILE A 383 3.08 -22.44 -49.69
CA ILE A 383 4.21 -21.73 -50.29
C ILE A 383 4.31 -22.16 -51.76
N SER A 384 4.05 -21.22 -52.68
CA SER A 384 4.33 -21.38 -54.12
C SER A 384 5.39 -20.36 -54.53
N SER A 385 6.47 -20.86 -55.11
CA SER A 385 7.76 -20.22 -55.36
C SER A 385 7.81 -19.30 -56.59
N ASP A 386 6.78 -18.47 -56.86
CA ASP A 386 6.70 -17.74 -58.15
C ASP A 386 6.32 -16.25 -58.08
N ALA A 387 6.30 -15.64 -56.89
CA ALA A 387 5.97 -14.21 -56.75
C ALA A 387 7.22 -13.30 -56.67
N LEU A 388 8.16 -13.47 -57.61
CA LEU A 388 9.32 -12.59 -57.76
C LEU A 388 9.07 -11.59 -58.90
N ARG A 389 8.18 -10.61 -58.69
CA ARG A 389 8.16 -9.34 -59.44
C ARG A 389 7.08 -8.36 -58.96
N ARG A 390 7.52 -7.15 -58.62
CA ARG A 390 6.78 -5.88 -58.51
C ARG A 390 6.00 -5.65 -57.21
N HIS A 391 6.59 -4.96 -56.24
CA HIS A 391 6.36 -3.52 -56.03
C HIS A 391 7.23 -3.01 -54.87
N LYS A 392 7.82 -1.84 -55.11
CA LYS A 392 8.68 -1.09 -54.20
C LYS A 392 7.80 -0.21 -53.31
N THR A 393 7.37 -0.70 -52.16
CA THR A 393 6.92 0.12 -51.03
C THR A 393 7.41 -0.52 -49.74
N LEU A 394 8.23 0.23 -49.02
CA LEU A 394 8.91 -0.15 -47.80
C LEU A 394 7.91 -0.04 -46.64
N HIS A 395 7.02 -1.03 -46.52
CA HIS A 395 6.25 -1.23 -45.30
C HIS A 395 7.00 -2.23 -44.43
N ARG A 396 7.60 -1.68 -43.37
CA ARG A 396 8.18 -2.40 -42.23
C ARG A 396 7.19 -3.48 -41.79
N THR A 397 7.47 -4.73 -42.12
CA THR A 397 6.84 -5.86 -41.46
C THR A 397 7.24 -5.79 -39.99
N PRO A 398 6.31 -5.83 -39.01
CA PRO A 398 6.71 -6.17 -37.67
C PRO A 398 7.24 -7.59 -37.77
N THR A 399 8.54 -7.75 -37.50
CA THR A 399 9.12 -9.05 -37.14
C THR A 399 8.52 -9.39 -35.78
N SER A 400 7.23 -9.76 -35.77
CA SER A 400 6.64 -10.45 -34.63
C SER A 400 7.32 -11.80 -34.63
N THR A 401 8.25 -12.00 -33.70
CA THR A 401 8.70 -13.32 -33.30
C THR A 401 7.43 -14.06 -32.88
N ALA A 402 6.85 -14.85 -33.78
CA ALA A 402 5.64 -15.60 -33.52
C ALA A 402 5.91 -16.50 -32.31
N THR A 403 5.28 -16.20 -31.18
CA THR A 403 5.41 -16.98 -29.96
C THR A 403 4.55 -18.23 -30.11
N THR A 404 5.11 -19.40 -29.80
CA THR A 404 4.46 -20.71 -29.92
C THR A 404 3.31 -20.87 -28.91
N ILE A 405 3.35 -20.10 -27.82
CA ILE A 405 2.36 -20.15 -26.75
C ILE A 405 1.04 -19.58 -27.22
N THR A 406 -0.05 -20.24 -26.90
CA THR A 406 -1.40 -19.74 -27.15
C THR A 406 -2.21 -19.85 -25.88
N ILE A 407 -2.91 -18.78 -25.51
CA ILE A 407 -3.86 -18.82 -24.39
C ILE A 407 -5.16 -19.46 -24.89
N THR A 408 -5.64 -20.45 -24.16
CA THR A 408 -6.84 -21.20 -24.54
C THR A 408 -8.09 -20.30 -24.46
N PRO A 409 -9.06 -20.42 -25.40
CA PRO A 409 -10.31 -19.63 -25.38
C PRO A 409 -11.08 -19.70 -24.05
N LEU A 410 -11.01 -20.85 -23.36
CA LEU A 410 -11.58 -21.04 -22.03
C LEU A 410 -10.92 -20.11 -21.00
N ALA A 411 -9.59 -20.02 -20.98
CA ALA A 411 -8.85 -19.14 -20.09
C ALA A 411 -9.18 -17.66 -20.38
N HIS A 412 -9.34 -17.26 -21.65
CA HIS A 412 -9.75 -15.89 -22.01
C HIS A 412 -11.08 -15.47 -21.36
N THR A 413 -12.07 -16.37 -21.27
CA THR A 413 -13.34 -16.06 -20.60
C THR A 413 -13.17 -15.85 -19.10
N TYR A 414 -12.34 -16.66 -18.43
CA TYR A 414 -12.12 -16.53 -16.97
C TYR A 414 -11.20 -15.37 -16.61
N PHE A 415 -10.25 -14.99 -17.47
CA PHE A 415 -9.48 -13.75 -17.29
C PHE A 415 -10.36 -12.50 -17.24
N GLY A 416 -11.54 -12.53 -17.87
CA GLY A 416 -12.53 -11.44 -17.76
C GLY A 416 -13.04 -11.24 -16.34
N ASP A 417 -13.25 -12.31 -15.58
CA ASP A 417 -13.74 -12.25 -14.19
C ASP A 417 -12.65 -11.69 -13.26
N VAL A 418 -11.42 -12.19 -13.40
CA VAL A 418 -10.24 -11.68 -12.67
C VAL A 418 -10.04 -10.18 -12.94
N LEU A 419 -10.22 -9.76 -14.20
CA LEU A 419 -10.13 -8.36 -14.60
C LEU A 419 -11.19 -7.51 -13.89
N ASP A 420 -12.44 -7.97 -13.84
CA ASP A 420 -13.54 -7.26 -13.17
C ASP A 420 -13.30 -7.17 -11.65
N HIS A 421 -12.76 -8.22 -11.02
CA HIS A 421 -12.32 -8.20 -9.62
C HIS A 421 -11.24 -7.16 -9.39
N CYS A 422 -10.20 -7.11 -10.23
CA CYS A 422 -9.13 -6.11 -10.15
C CYS A 422 -9.66 -4.67 -10.29
N ILE A 423 -10.53 -4.42 -11.28
CA ILE A 423 -11.12 -3.09 -11.51
C ILE A 423 -11.96 -2.67 -10.31
N THR A 424 -12.81 -3.57 -9.80
CA THR A 424 -13.65 -3.30 -8.62
C THR A 424 -12.81 -2.99 -7.39
N MET A 425 -11.68 -3.68 -7.23
CA MET A 425 -10.75 -3.45 -6.13
C MET A 425 -10.07 -2.07 -6.24
N ILE A 426 -9.57 -1.69 -7.42
CA ILE A 426 -8.95 -0.38 -7.65
C ILE A 426 -9.96 0.74 -7.39
N GLN A 427 -11.19 0.62 -7.89
CA GLN A 427 -12.25 1.60 -7.64
C GLN A 427 -12.56 1.75 -6.15
N ALA A 428 -12.55 0.65 -5.40
CA ALA A 428 -12.73 0.70 -3.95
C ALA A 428 -11.57 1.44 -3.25
N LEU A 429 -10.32 1.20 -3.65
CA LEU A 429 -9.15 1.91 -3.10
C LEU A 429 -9.20 3.41 -3.44
N GLU A 430 -9.50 3.78 -4.69
CA GLU A 430 -9.66 5.18 -5.11
C GLU A 430 -10.78 5.89 -4.33
N GLN A 431 -11.88 5.20 -4.07
CA GLN A 431 -12.97 5.72 -3.25
C GLN A 431 -12.52 5.94 -1.79
N MET A 432 -11.68 5.04 -1.25
CA MET A 432 -11.15 5.18 0.11
C MET A 432 -10.21 6.37 0.23
N ASP A 433 -9.31 6.58 -0.72
CA ASP A 433 -8.43 7.77 -0.74
C ASP A 433 -9.25 9.07 -0.86
N ALA A 434 -10.18 9.15 -1.82
CA ALA A 434 -11.06 10.31 -1.96
C ALA A 434 -11.87 10.58 -0.68
N SER A 435 -12.34 9.53 0.00
CA SER A 435 -12.98 9.66 1.31
C SER A 435 -12.03 10.17 2.39
N ALA A 436 -10.77 9.74 2.41
CA ALA A 436 -9.77 10.20 3.36
C ALA A 436 -9.48 11.70 3.17
N GLN A 437 -9.29 12.16 1.93
CA GLN A 437 -9.09 13.58 1.63
C GLN A 437 -10.28 14.46 2.08
N ASN A 438 -11.50 13.96 1.91
CA ASN A 438 -12.72 14.62 2.38
C ASN A 438 -12.78 14.70 3.91
N ILE A 439 -12.38 13.64 4.62
CA ILE A 439 -12.31 13.62 6.08
C ILE A 439 -11.24 14.62 6.56
N SER A 440 -10.08 14.68 5.91
CA SER A 440 -9.00 15.63 6.22
C SER A 440 -9.50 17.08 6.11
N THR A 441 -10.17 17.39 4.99
CA THR A 441 -10.78 18.70 4.75
C THR A 441 -11.84 19.04 5.80
N LEU A 442 -12.66 18.07 6.21
CA LEU A 442 -13.65 18.25 7.27
C LEU A 442 -13.00 18.57 8.62
N ILE A 443 -11.89 17.92 8.96
CA ILE A 443 -11.13 18.20 10.19
C ILE A 443 -10.67 19.66 10.18
N PHE A 444 -9.99 20.11 9.12
CA PHE A 444 -9.49 21.49 9.05
C PHE A 444 -10.63 22.53 9.10
N ASN A 445 -11.74 22.29 8.40
CA ASN A 445 -12.91 23.17 8.46
C ASN A 445 -13.53 23.23 9.85
N THR A 446 -13.59 22.09 10.55
CA THR A 446 -14.18 22.02 11.89
C THR A 446 -13.27 22.65 12.94
N VAL A 447 -11.96 22.41 12.85
CA VAL A 447 -10.95 23.05 13.71
C VAL A 447 -10.95 24.57 13.48
N GLY A 448 -11.01 25.02 12.23
CA GLY A 448 -11.13 26.43 11.88
C GLY A 448 -12.40 27.07 12.48
N ALA A 449 -13.55 26.40 12.37
CA ALA A 449 -14.80 26.87 12.95
C ALA A 449 -14.76 26.94 14.49
N LYS A 450 -14.15 25.94 15.16
CA LYS A 450 -13.94 25.95 16.61
C LYS A 450 -13.02 27.10 17.04
N ASN A 451 -11.91 27.31 16.33
CA ASN A 451 -10.99 28.40 16.61
C ASN A 451 -11.67 29.78 16.45
N ASN A 452 -12.50 29.95 15.42
CA ASN A 452 -13.29 31.17 15.24
C ASN A 452 -14.25 31.42 16.41
N ASN A 453 -14.89 30.36 16.95
CA ASN A 453 -15.74 30.49 18.13
C ASN A 453 -14.95 30.86 19.40
N LEU A 454 -13.75 30.29 19.59
CA LEU A 454 -12.88 30.66 20.72
C LEU A 454 -12.44 32.13 20.64
N LEU A 455 -12.05 32.60 19.45
CA LEU A 455 -11.72 34.00 19.20
C LEU A 455 -12.90 34.93 19.51
N MET A 456 -14.13 34.55 19.15
CA MET A 456 -15.34 35.31 19.48
C MET A 456 -15.52 35.44 21.00
N ILE A 457 -15.37 34.34 21.75
CA ILE A 457 -15.52 34.34 23.21
C ILE A 457 -14.46 35.25 23.86
N PHE A 458 -13.19 35.11 23.49
CA PHE A 458 -12.12 35.97 24.01
C PHE A 458 -12.33 37.44 23.66
N THR A 459 -12.84 37.74 22.46
CA THR A 459 -13.13 39.10 22.04
C THR A 459 -14.25 39.71 22.89
N VAL A 460 -15.34 38.97 23.14
CA VAL A 460 -16.44 39.44 24.00
C VAL A 460 -15.94 39.73 25.42
N VAL A 461 -15.13 38.82 25.99
CA VAL A 461 -14.51 39.02 27.31
C VAL A 461 -13.61 40.26 27.30
N THR A 462 -12.74 40.41 26.31
CA THR A 462 -11.79 41.53 26.19
C THR A 462 -12.52 42.86 26.02
N VAL A 463 -13.52 42.95 25.15
CA VAL A 463 -14.31 44.17 24.93
C VAL A 463 -15.07 44.58 26.20
N LEU A 464 -15.47 43.63 27.04
CA LEU A 464 -16.10 43.91 28.32
C LEU A 464 -15.08 44.41 29.35
N PHE A 465 -13.93 43.75 29.50
CA PHE A 465 -12.97 44.04 30.57
C PHE A 465 -11.98 45.16 30.26
N VAL A 466 -11.58 45.39 29.01
CA VAL A 466 -10.57 46.41 28.68
C VAL A 466 -11.02 47.83 29.09
N PRO A 467 -12.25 48.28 28.79
CA PRO A 467 -12.73 49.60 29.25
C PRO A 467 -12.83 49.69 30.77
N LEU A 468 -13.30 48.63 31.43
CA LEU A 468 -13.39 48.56 32.88
C LEU A 468 -12.00 48.61 33.54
N THR A 469 -11.02 47.94 32.95
CA THR A 469 -9.63 47.93 33.42
C THR A 469 -8.98 49.29 33.23
N PHE A 470 -9.32 50.01 32.16
CA PHE A 470 -8.90 51.40 31.98
C PHE A 470 -9.48 52.32 33.06
N VAL A 471 -10.78 52.19 33.36
CA VAL A 471 -11.44 52.98 34.40
C VAL A 471 -10.85 52.65 35.79
N SER A 472 -10.66 51.37 36.12
CA SER A 472 -10.03 50.98 37.39
C SER A 472 -8.58 51.43 37.46
N GLY A 473 -7.83 51.33 36.36
CA GLY A 473 -6.47 51.81 36.23
C GLY A 473 -6.38 53.32 36.51
N TYR A 474 -7.25 54.13 35.90
CA TYR A 474 -7.30 55.58 36.11
C TYR A 474 -7.50 55.97 37.58
N PHE A 475 -8.47 55.34 38.26
CA PHE A 475 -8.72 55.60 39.69
C PHE A 475 -7.70 54.94 40.63
N GLY A 476 -6.88 54.01 40.13
CA GLY A 476 -5.75 53.42 40.85
C GLY A 476 -4.45 54.22 40.77
N MET A 477 -4.43 55.35 40.05
CA MET A 477 -3.23 56.20 39.92
C MET A 477 -3.09 57.12 41.14
N ASN A 478 -1.85 57.26 41.65
CA ASN A 478 -1.54 58.11 42.80
C ASN A 478 -1.44 59.60 42.42
N PHE A 479 -2.57 60.25 42.09
CA PHE A 479 -2.61 61.70 41.82
C PHE A 479 -3.18 62.49 43.00
N ASN A 480 -2.56 63.62 43.36
CA ASN A 480 -2.95 64.47 44.50
C ASN A 480 -3.94 65.60 44.15
N SER A 481 -4.32 65.77 42.87
CA SER A 481 -5.33 66.76 42.46
C SER A 481 -6.00 66.35 41.13
N GLY A 482 -7.32 66.15 41.15
CA GLY A 482 -8.14 65.76 39.99
C GLY A 482 -9.62 65.64 40.36
N GLY A 483 -10.52 65.80 39.39
CA GLY A 483 -11.97 65.73 39.62
C GLY A 483 -12.43 64.31 39.99
N GLY A 484 -13.00 64.14 41.18
CA GLY A 484 -13.55 62.85 41.66
C GLY A 484 -12.71 62.10 42.70
N ILE A 485 -11.62 62.68 43.20
CA ILE A 485 -10.68 62.03 44.15
C ILE A 485 -11.15 62.15 45.62
N ASP A 486 -12.07 63.06 45.94
CA ASP A 486 -12.59 63.24 47.32
C ASP A 486 -13.54 62.10 47.76
N HIS A 487 -14.16 61.40 46.80
CA HIS A 487 -15.04 60.24 47.02
C HIS A 487 -14.77 59.12 46.00
N PRO A 488 -13.63 58.43 46.10
CA PRO A 488 -13.12 57.54 45.05
C PRO A 488 -14.04 56.35 44.76
N PHE A 489 -14.68 55.76 45.79
CA PHE A 489 -15.56 54.61 45.61
C PHE A 489 -16.90 54.97 44.95
N ALA A 490 -17.52 56.08 45.34
CA ALA A 490 -18.81 56.49 44.79
C ALA A 490 -18.67 56.93 43.33
N TRP A 491 -17.62 57.70 43.02
CA TRP A 491 -17.38 58.21 41.68
C TRP A 491 -16.97 57.11 40.69
N PHE A 492 -16.22 56.11 41.15
CA PHE A 492 -15.90 54.92 40.35
C PHE A 492 -17.17 54.24 39.80
N TRP A 493 -18.17 53.96 40.64
CA TRP A 493 -19.40 53.27 40.20
C TRP A 493 -20.30 54.13 39.32
N VAL A 494 -20.29 55.46 39.51
CA VAL A 494 -21.01 56.41 38.64
C VAL A 494 -20.48 56.40 37.21
N VAL A 495 -19.17 56.18 37.02
CA VAL A 495 -18.54 56.10 35.69
C VAL A 495 -18.55 54.67 35.16
N ALA A 496 -18.15 53.69 35.97
CA ALA A 496 -18.02 52.29 35.55
C ALA A 496 -19.36 51.64 35.19
N GLY A 497 -20.44 51.94 35.94
CA GLY A 497 -21.76 51.36 35.70
C GLY A 497 -22.33 51.67 34.31
N PRO A 498 -22.47 52.95 33.93
CA PRO A 498 -22.95 53.33 32.60
C PRO A 498 -22.03 52.88 31.47
N VAL A 499 -20.70 52.90 31.66
CA VAL A 499 -19.74 52.40 30.67
C VAL A 499 -19.93 50.90 30.43
N LEU A 500 -20.08 50.11 31.49
CA LEU A 500 -20.33 48.68 31.38
C LEU A 500 -21.66 48.39 30.66
N VAL A 501 -22.74 49.09 31.01
CA VAL A 501 -24.04 48.92 30.36
C VAL A 501 -23.99 49.35 28.90
N GLY A 502 -23.31 50.46 28.58
CA GLY A 502 -23.15 50.94 27.21
C GLY A 502 -22.36 49.97 26.34
N PHE A 503 -21.23 49.45 26.83
CA PHE A 503 -20.40 48.49 26.09
C PHE A 503 -21.08 47.13 25.95
N THR A 504 -21.75 46.63 26.99
CA THR A 504 -22.52 45.38 26.89
C THR A 504 -23.70 45.49 25.93
N ALA A 505 -24.40 46.63 25.91
CA ALA A 505 -25.44 46.90 24.91
C ALA A 505 -24.86 46.99 23.49
N LEU A 506 -23.72 47.64 23.31
CA LEU A 506 -23.05 47.75 22.01
C LEU A 506 -22.66 46.37 21.46
N VAL A 507 -22.05 45.50 22.29
CA VAL A 507 -21.72 44.12 21.92
C VAL A 507 -22.98 43.30 21.63
N ALA A 508 -24.05 43.46 22.42
CA ALA A 508 -25.32 42.77 22.18
C ALA A 508 -25.95 43.16 20.84
N VAL A 509 -25.81 44.42 20.44
CA VAL A 509 -26.31 44.92 19.15
C VAL A 509 -25.43 44.47 17.98
N THR A 510 -24.10 44.52 18.10
CA THR A 510 -23.19 44.21 16.98
C THR A 510 -22.94 42.71 16.80
N ALA A 511 -22.85 41.93 17.87
CA ALA A 511 -22.55 40.50 17.82
C ALA A 511 -23.78 39.61 18.09
N GLY A 512 -24.75 40.10 18.87
CA GLY A 512 -25.93 39.33 19.26
C GLY A 512 -27.06 39.32 18.24
N TRP A 513 -27.19 40.35 17.40
CA TRP A 513 -28.30 40.47 16.46
C TRP A 513 -28.33 39.33 15.42
N ASP A 514 -27.18 38.93 14.92
CA ASP A 514 -27.09 37.83 13.94
C ASP A 514 -27.24 36.45 14.61
N TRP A 515 -26.74 36.27 15.84
CA TRP A 515 -26.95 35.05 16.62
C TRP A 515 -28.43 34.84 17.00
N ILE A 516 -29.12 35.92 17.39
CA ILE A 516 -30.55 35.90 17.73
C ILE A 516 -31.39 35.58 16.49
N LYS A 517 -31.13 36.23 15.36
CA LYS A 517 -31.78 35.91 14.08
C LYS A 517 -31.66 34.42 13.74
N ASP A 518 -30.46 33.87 13.84
CA ASP A 518 -30.20 32.46 13.55
C ASP A 518 -30.96 31.49 14.46
N LEU A 519 -31.09 31.81 15.75
CA LEU A 519 -31.89 31.02 16.69
C LEU A 519 -33.39 31.04 16.35
N PHE A 520 -33.91 32.20 15.96
CA PHE A 520 -35.31 32.33 15.54
C PHE A 520 -35.58 31.61 14.22
N VAL A 521 -34.67 31.71 13.25
CA VAL A 521 -34.74 31.00 11.96
C VAL A 521 -34.68 29.47 12.18
N LYS A 522 -33.74 28.97 13.00
CA LYS A 522 -33.61 27.53 13.32
C LYS A 522 -34.84 26.99 14.06
N LYS A 523 -35.44 27.76 14.99
CA LYS A 523 -36.71 27.39 15.66
C LYS A 523 -37.90 27.38 14.67
N GLY A 524 -37.95 28.34 13.74
CA GLY A 524 -38.96 28.40 12.69
C GLY A 524 -38.92 27.19 11.75
N ILE A 525 -37.72 26.84 11.26
CA ILE A 525 -37.51 25.71 10.34
C ILE A 525 -37.81 24.36 11.02
N ARG A 526 -37.44 24.18 12.31
CA ARG A 526 -37.80 22.97 13.08
C ARG A 526 -39.32 22.80 13.24
N ARG A 527 -40.05 23.89 13.46
CA ARG A 527 -41.53 23.84 13.54
C ARG A 527 -42.16 23.49 12.19
N LEU A 528 -41.63 24.03 11.10
CA LEU A 528 -42.09 23.71 9.73
C LEU A 528 -41.82 22.25 9.34
N ARG A 529 -40.65 21.69 9.67
CA ARG A 529 -40.36 20.26 9.46
C ARG A 529 -41.29 19.34 10.26
N ARG A 530 -41.59 19.67 11.52
CA ARG A 530 -42.56 18.91 12.34
C ARG A 530 -43.98 18.97 11.79
N ARG A 531 -44.40 20.10 11.20
CA ARG A 531 -45.71 20.22 10.51
C ARG A 531 -45.75 19.38 9.23
N ARG A 532 -44.75 19.49 8.35
CA ARG A 532 -44.65 18.66 7.12
C ARG A 532 -44.61 17.15 7.41
N GLY A 533 -43.93 16.72 8.49
CA GLY A 533 -43.94 15.33 8.94
C GLY A 533 -45.31 14.85 9.41
N ARG A 534 -46.07 15.69 10.12
CA ARG A 534 -47.46 15.41 10.52
C ARG A 534 -48.43 15.37 9.36
N ASP A 535 -48.24 16.25 8.37
CA ASP A 535 -49.12 16.31 7.20
C ASP A 535 -48.90 15.11 6.27
N ARG A 536 -47.65 14.66 6.07
CA ARG A 536 -47.34 13.39 5.36
C ARG A 536 -47.91 12.15 6.06
N ALA A 537 -47.87 12.12 7.39
CA ALA A 537 -48.46 11.03 8.18
C ALA A 537 -50.01 11.03 8.15
N ARG A 538 -50.64 12.16 7.80
CA ARG A 538 -52.10 12.26 7.65
C ARG A 538 -52.57 11.93 6.23
N THR A 539 -51.79 12.23 5.19
CA THR A 539 -52.12 11.84 3.81
C THR A 539 -51.82 10.38 3.50
N GLY A 540 -50.82 9.76 4.14
CA GLY A 540 -50.55 8.31 3.99
C GLY A 540 -51.53 7.38 4.70
N ARG A 541 -52.54 7.91 5.41
CA ARG A 541 -53.55 7.12 6.15
C ARG A 541 -54.95 7.16 5.48
N LYS A 542 -55.03 7.70 4.27
CA LYS A 542 -56.25 7.84 3.46
C LYS A 542 -56.15 7.20 2.05
N VAL A 543 -55.18 6.30 1.84
CA VAL A 543 -55.14 5.43 0.66
C VAL A 543 -55.30 4.00 1.12
#